data_AF-A0A961ICY9-F1
#
_entry.id   AF-A0A961ICY9-F1
#
_cell.length_a   1.000
_cell.length_b   1.000
_cell.length_c   1.000
_cell.angle_alpha   90.00
_cell.angle_beta   90.00
_cell.angle_gamma   90.00
#
_symmetry.space_group_name_H-M   'P 1'
#
loop_
_entity.id
_entity.type
_entity.pdbx_description
1 polymer ?
#
loop_
_entity_poly.entity_id
_entity_poly.type
_entity_poly.pdbx_seq_one_letter_code
_entity_poly.pdbx_strand_id
1 'polypeptide(L)'
;MSIRPREVLIIVTLIVSAATLALVWTAAEPQQHTDDGALRVMTFNVHQGFDNSGRTNPVPFLKAIEAYRPDLVSLQESESNRLLSSQYDLVLWLARRTGMHYYYGPGTGE
;
A
#
# COMPACT_ATOMS: atom_id res chain seq x y z
N MET A 1 -16.80 -3.78 -55.93
CA MET A 1 -17.43 -3.25 -54.70
C MET A 1 -17.04 -1.79 -54.59
N SER A 2 -17.94 -0.85 -54.85
CA SER A 2 -17.61 0.59 -54.84
C SER A 2 -17.79 1.14 -53.43
N ILE A 3 -16.71 1.62 -52.82
CA ILE A 3 -16.73 2.19 -51.47
C ILE A 3 -17.38 3.57 -51.57
N ARG A 4 -18.46 3.78 -50.82
CA ARG A 4 -19.17 5.06 -50.84
C ARG A 4 -18.41 6.11 -50.02
N PRO A 5 -18.57 7.42 -50.29
CA PRO A 5 -17.88 8.49 -49.56
C PRO A 5 -18.05 8.42 -48.04
N ARG A 6 -19.24 8.01 -47.58
CA ARG A 6 -19.53 7.79 -46.16
C ARG A 6 -18.73 6.65 -45.52
N GLU A 7 -18.44 5.60 -46.29
CA GLU A 7 -17.67 4.44 -45.82
C GLU A 7 -16.19 4.83 -45.69
N VAL A 8 -15.67 5.66 -46.61
CA VAL A 8 -14.33 6.25 -46.49
C VAL A 8 -14.21 7.10 -45.23
N LEU A 9 -15.19 7.95 -44.93
CA LEU A 9 -15.19 8.80 -43.72
C LEU A 9 -15.19 7.98 -42.43
N ILE A 10 -15.98 6.89 -42.38
CA ILE A 10 -16.03 5.99 -41.22
C ILE A 10 -14.69 5.28 -41.04
N ILE A 11 -14.10 4.77 -42.13
CA ILE A 11 -12.80 4.09 -42.09
C ILE A 11 -11.70 5.04 -41.59
N VAL A 12 -11.65 6.28 -42.11
CA VAL A 12 -10.67 7.29 -41.67
C VAL A 12 -10.85 7.60 -40.18
N THR A 13 -12.09 7.80 -39.73
CA THR A 13 -12.37 8.05 -38.32
C THR A 13 -11.88 6.90 -37.44
N LEU A 14 -12.19 5.65 -37.80
CA LEU A 14 -11.77 4.47 -37.04
C LEU A 14 -10.25 4.33 -36.99
N ILE A 15 -9.55 4.58 -38.09
CA ILE A 15 -8.08 4.53 -38.14
C ILE A 15 -7.48 5.59 -37.22
N VAL A 16 -7.99 6.83 -37.27
CA VAL A 16 -7.51 7.91 -36.41
C VAL A 16 -7.77 7.61 -34.94
N SER A 17 -8.95 7.10 -34.60
CA SER A 17 -9.28 6.70 -33.22
C SER A 17 -8.43 5.55 -32.71
N ALA A 18 -8.16 4.54 -33.55
CA ALA A 18 -7.27 3.44 -33.19
C ALA A 18 -5.83 3.92 -32.99
N ALA A 19 -5.35 4.82 -33.86
CA ALA A 19 -4.03 5.40 -33.74
C ALA A 19 -3.87 6.26 -32.48
N THR A 20 -4.87 7.06 -32.12
CA THR A 20 -4.84 7.84 -30.88
C THR A 20 -4.90 6.95 -29.64
N LEU A 21 -5.73 5.91 -29.63
CA LEU A 21 -5.75 4.92 -28.55
C LEU A 21 -4.39 4.23 -28.38
N ALA A 22 -3.76 3.82 -29.47
CA ALA A 22 -2.43 3.20 -29.43
C ALA A 22 -1.35 4.16 -28.91
N LEU A 23 -1.44 5.45 -29.26
CA LEU A 23 -0.51 6.47 -28.78
C LEU A 23 -0.66 6.73 -27.28
N VAL A 24 -1.90 6.78 -26.78
CA VAL A 24 -2.17 6.93 -25.34
C VAL A 24 -1.68 5.70 -24.56
N TRP A 25 -1.86 4.50 -25.13
CA TRP A 25 -1.43 3.25 -24.49
C TRP A 25 0.09 3.13 -24.37
N THR A 26 0.83 3.62 -25.37
CA THR A 26 2.30 3.59 -25.40
C THR A 26 2.94 4.71 -24.60
N ALA A 27 2.26 5.87 -24.47
CA ALA A 27 2.71 6.96 -23.60
C ALA A 27 2.52 6.66 -22.10
N ALA A 28 1.72 5.65 -21.75
CA ALA A 28 1.46 5.24 -20.37
C ALA A 28 2.52 4.25 -19.83
N GLU A 29 3.76 4.34 -20.29
CA GLU A 29 4.83 3.52 -19.75
C GLU A 29 5.21 4.07 -18.36
N PRO A 30 5.05 3.28 -17.27
CA PRO A 30 5.34 3.77 -15.94
C PRO A 30 6.82 4.18 -15.90
N GLN A 31 7.09 5.44 -15.57
CA GLN A 31 8.46 5.87 -15.32
C GLN A 31 9.02 4.99 -14.21
N GLN A 32 10.05 4.20 -14.53
CA GLN A 32 10.79 3.49 -13.51
C GLN A 32 11.47 4.54 -12.64
N HIS A 33 10.89 4.81 -11.48
CA HIS A 33 11.54 5.61 -10.45
C HIS A 33 12.84 4.90 -10.07
N THR A 34 13.97 5.57 -10.23
CA THR A 34 15.23 5.16 -9.62
C THR A 34 15.04 5.19 -8.10
N ASP A 35 15.55 4.18 -7.39
CA ASP A 35 15.36 4.03 -5.92
C ASP A 35 15.85 5.24 -5.09
N ASP A 36 16.62 6.15 -5.68
CA ASP A 36 16.96 7.44 -5.08
C ASP A 36 15.70 8.29 -4.83
N GLY A 37 15.24 8.30 -3.58
CA GLY A 37 14.06 9.03 -3.13
C GLY A 37 12.77 8.21 -3.07
N ALA A 38 12.83 6.88 -3.21
CA ALA A 38 11.65 6.03 -3.03
C ALA A 38 11.25 5.92 -1.55
N LEU A 39 10.00 6.25 -1.22
CA LEU A 39 9.43 6.06 0.12
C LEU A 39 8.79 4.67 0.22
N ARG A 40 9.33 3.79 1.08
CA ARG A 40 8.76 2.47 1.33
C ARG A 40 7.73 2.52 2.46
N VAL A 41 6.48 2.30 2.09
CA VAL A 41 5.35 2.30 3.02
C VAL A 41 4.85 0.88 3.27
N MET A 42 4.68 0.52 4.54
CA MET A 42 4.07 -0.73 4.98
C MET A 42 2.75 -0.46 5.69
N THR A 43 1.74 -1.25 5.38
CA THR A 43 0.49 -1.32 6.13
C THR A 43 0.36 -2.71 6.72
N PHE A 44 0.09 -2.81 8.02
CA PHE A 44 0.13 -4.09 8.70
C PHE A 44 -0.87 -4.20 9.83
N ASN A 45 -1.78 -5.16 9.71
CA ASN A 45 -2.67 -5.53 10.78
C ASN A 45 -1.95 -6.46 11.76
N VAL A 46 -1.84 -6.05 13.02
CA VAL A 46 -1.14 -6.80 14.07
C VAL A 46 -2.07 -7.63 14.94
N HIS A 47 -3.37 -7.72 14.58
CA HIS A 47 -4.36 -8.59 15.19
C HIS A 47 -4.37 -8.51 16.73
N GLN A 48 -4.38 -7.28 17.26
CA GLN A 48 -4.33 -6.98 18.70
C GLN A 48 -3.09 -7.57 19.43
N GLY A 49 -2.02 -7.88 18.68
CA GLY A 49 -0.80 -8.49 19.19
C GLY A 49 -0.86 -10.01 19.35
N PHE A 50 -1.91 -10.67 18.86
CA PHE A 50 -2.09 -12.12 18.94
C PHE A 50 -1.61 -12.84 17.68
N ASP A 51 -0.98 -14.01 17.88
CA ASP A 51 -0.76 -14.98 16.81
C ASP A 51 -2.07 -15.70 16.43
N ASN A 52 -2.03 -16.51 15.37
CA ASN A 52 -3.19 -17.29 14.90
C ASN A 52 -3.69 -18.34 15.91
N SER A 53 -2.95 -18.58 17.00
CA SER A 53 -3.34 -19.45 18.11
C SER A 53 -3.83 -18.65 19.32
N GLY A 54 -3.98 -17.33 19.21
CA GLY A 54 -4.44 -16.46 20.29
C GLY A 54 -3.39 -16.15 21.36
N ARG A 55 -2.09 -16.39 21.09
CA ARG A 55 -1.01 -16.10 22.03
C ARG A 55 -0.38 -14.75 21.74
N THR A 56 0.00 -14.02 22.79
CA THR A 56 0.74 -12.77 22.66
C THR A 56 2.21 -13.05 22.35
N ASN A 57 2.67 -12.69 21.15
CA ASN A 57 4.08 -12.76 20.78
C ASN A 57 4.43 -11.62 19.80
N PRO A 58 5.24 -10.63 20.22
CA PRO A 58 5.54 -9.47 19.39
C PRO A 58 6.66 -9.71 18.35
N VAL A 59 7.44 -10.78 18.52
CA VAL A 59 8.65 -11.05 17.73
C VAL A 59 8.36 -11.25 16.24
N PRO A 60 7.32 -12.00 15.83
CA PRO A 60 6.98 -12.14 14.42
C PRO A 60 6.68 -10.80 13.73
N PHE A 61 6.01 -9.87 14.41
CA PHE A 61 5.70 -8.55 13.86
C PHE A 61 6.98 -7.73 13.64
N LEU A 62 7.92 -7.76 14.61
CA LEU A 62 9.23 -7.11 14.48
C LEU A 62 10.00 -7.66 13.28
N LYS A 63 10.09 -9.00 13.17
CA LYS A 63 10.81 -9.65 12.06
C LYS A 63 10.24 -9.27 10.70
N ALA A 64 8.92 -9.14 10.60
CA ALA A 64 8.28 -8.69 9.37
C ALA A 64 8.73 -7.25 9.01
N ILE A 65 8.66 -6.31 9.97
CA ILE A 65 9.08 -4.92 9.73
C ILE A 65 10.57 -4.85 9.37
N GLU A 66 11.45 -5.56 10.10
CA GLU A 66 12.89 -5.59 9.82
C GLU A 66 13.23 -6.19 8.46
N ALA A 67 12.49 -7.21 8.00
CA ALA A 67 12.73 -7.84 6.71
C ALA A 67 12.47 -6.90 5.53
N TYR A 68 11.40 -6.10 5.61
CA TYR A 68 11.03 -5.17 4.54
C TYR A 68 11.72 -3.81 4.63
N ARG A 69 12.25 -3.44 5.81
CA ARG A 69 12.90 -2.14 6.08
C ARG A 69 12.08 -0.95 5.54
N PRO A 70 10.81 -0.79 5.96
CA PRO A 70 9.98 0.33 5.54
C PRO A 70 10.43 1.64 6.21
N ASP A 71 10.20 2.74 5.51
CA ASP A 71 10.40 4.10 6.05
C ASP A 71 9.20 4.55 6.89
N LEU A 72 8.00 4.06 6.54
CA LEU A 72 6.75 4.35 7.25
C LEU A 72 5.95 3.06 7.45
N VAL A 73 5.46 2.82 8.66
CA VAL A 73 4.58 1.70 8.99
C VAL A 73 3.26 2.24 9.56
N SER A 74 2.15 1.87 8.93
CA SER A 74 0.80 2.04 9.48
C SER A 74 0.32 0.72 10.08
N LEU A 75 -0.05 0.73 11.36
CA LEU A 75 -0.54 -0.46 12.06
C LEU A 75 -2.06 -0.43 12.21
N GLN A 76 -2.71 -1.56 11.92
CA GLN A 76 -4.14 -1.77 12.24
C GLN A 76 -4.28 -2.73 13.43
N GLU A 77 -5.37 -2.58 14.17
CA GLU A 77 -5.65 -3.35 15.39
C GLU A 77 -4.49 -3.30 16.40
N SER A 78 -3.81 -2.16 16.48
CA SER A 78 -2.68 -1.91 17.38
C SER A 78 -3.08 -1.54 18.80
N GLU A 79 -4.38 -1.44 19.07
CA GLU A 79 -4.98 -1.17 20.37
C GLU A 79 -4.59 -2.24 21.38
N SER A 80 -3.53 -1.99 22.15
CA SER A 80 -2.99 -2.97 23.11
C SER A 80 -3.33 -2.65 24.58
N ASN A 81 -4.01 -1.52 24.81
CA ASN A 81 -4.28 -0.98 26.15
C ASN A 81 -5.71 -1.29 26.66
N ARG A 82 -6.28 -2.46 26.33
CA ARG A 82 -7.49 -2.93 27.01
C ARG A 82 -7.12 -3.42 28.41
N LEU A 83 -7.97 -3.14 29.39
CA LEU A 83 -7.82 -3.62 30.79
C LEU A 83 -7.62 -5.16 30.90
N LEU A 84 -8.01 -5.91 29.85
CA LEU A 84 -7.90 -7.36 29.74
C LEU A 84 -6.66 -7.83 28.95
N SER A 85 -5.94 -6.94 28.26
CA SER A 85 -4.77 -7.27 27.44
C SER A 85 -3.47 -6.86 28.14
N SER A 86 -3.09 -7.58 29.20
CA SER A 86 -1.75 -7.64 29.83
C SER A 86 -0.86 -6.37 29.93
N GLN A 87 -1.39 -5.15 29.80
CA GLN A 87 -0.62 -3.89 29.90
C GLN A 87 0.59 -3.83 28.94
N TYR A 88 0.48 -4.47 27.77
CA TYR A 88 1.59 -4.61 26.82
C TYR A 88 1.42 -3.62 25.66
N ASP A 89 2.16 -2.51 25.66
CA ASP A 89 2.15 -1.55 24.53
C ASP A 89 3.00 -2.08 23.37
N LEU A 90 2.36 -2.79 22.44
CA LEU A 90 3.01 -3.38 21.27
C LEU A 90 3.67 -2.33 20.38
N VAL A 91 3.02 -1.18 20.18
CA VAL A 91 3.53 -0.12 19.29
C VAL A 91 4.79 0.49 19.87
N LEU A 92 4.78 0.83 21.17
CA LEU A 92 5.97 1.33 21.86
C LEU A 92 7.10 0.29 21.84
N TRP A 93 6.77 -0.99 22.04
CA TRP A 93 7.77 -2.05 21.99
C TRP A 93 8.41 -2.19 20.61
N LEU A 94 7.61 -2.15 19.54
CA LEU A 94 8.09 -2.20 18.16
C LEU A 94 8.96 -0.98 17.85
N ALA A 95 8.48 0.23 18.16
CA ALA A 95 9.20 1.48 17.94
C ALA A 95 10.59 1.49 18.59
N ARG A 96 10.68 1.00 19.85
CA ARG A 96 11.97 0.88 20.55
C ARG A 96 12.94 -0.12 19.93
N ARG A 97 12.43 -1.15 19.24
CA ARG A 97 13.26 -2.21 18.64
C ARG A 97 13.68 -1.87 17.22
N THR A 98 12.81 -1.23 16.44
CA THR A 98 13.11 -0.77 15.09
C THR A 98 13.85 0.57 15.05
N GLY A 99 13.84 1.31 16.16
CA GLY A 99 14.37 2.68 16.21
C GLY A 99 13.47 3.71 15.53
N MET A 100 12.23 3.33 15.20
CA MET A 100 11.27 4.22 14.55
C MET A 100 10.56 5.12 15.57
N HIS A 101 10.16 6.31 15.12
CA HIS A 101 9.23 7.14 15.87
C HIS A 101 7.80 6.59 15.73
N TYR A 102 6.98 6.69 16.79
CA TYR A 102 5.58 6.30 16.75
C TYR A 102 4.66 7.45 17.12
N TYR A 103 3.45 7.44 16.54
CA TYR A 103 2.39 8.39 16.81
C TYR A 103 1.04 7.67 16.72
N TYR A 104 0.13 7.98 17.63
CA TYR A 104 -1.26 7.53 17.57
C TYR A 104 -2.12 8.65 16.99
N GLY A 105 -2.83 8.37 15.90
CA GLY A 105 -3.76 9.31 15.30
C GLY A 105 -4.93 9.61 16.23
N PRO A 106 -5.65 10.74 16.00
CA PRO A 106 -6.90 10.99 16.71
C PRO A 106 -7.82 9.78 16.54
N GLY A 107 -8.42 9.33 17.65
CA GLY A 107 -9.40 8.25 17.61
C GLY A 107 -10.50 8.60 16.60
N THR A 108 -11.07 7.59 15.94
CA THR A 108 -12.29 7.77 15.16
C THR A 108 -13.38 8.21 16.13
N GLY A 109 -13.61 9.51 16.23
CA GLY A 109 -14.64 10.06 17.11
C GLY A 109 -15.99 9.40 16.79
N GLU A 110 -16.66 8.91 17.82
CA GLU A 110 -18.12 8.75 17.80
C GLU A 110 -18.77 10.08 18.19
#